data_AF-A0A9C9DF82-F1
#
_entry.id   AF-A0A9C9DF82-F1
#
_cell.length_a   1.000
_cell.length_b   1.000
_cell.length_c   1.000
_cell.angle_alpha   90.00
_cell.angle_beta   90.00
_cell.angle_gamma   90.00
#
_symmetry.space_group_name_H-M   'P 1'
#
loop_
_entity.id
_entity.type
_entity.pdbx_description
1 polymer ?
#
loop_
_entity_poly.entity_id
_entity_poly.type
_entity_poly.pdbx_seq_one_letter_code
_entity_poly.pdbx_strand_id
1 'polypeptide(L)'
;MMSELPPSERPAAAPRRKGTSTLVFAVVLILIGVYLLFDNLGLLYFDFFYYLENWWALFLLIPAVAMLRSAWVAYQESGHQFTRMASRQLLGALALMVITVILLFDLDWGDYWPLFLIIAGVGVLIGKVAEE
;
A
#
# COMPACT_ATOMS: atom_id res chain seq x y z
N MET A 1 14.99 34.89 46.08
CA MET A 1 13.60 35.00 45.61
C MET A 1 13.64 35.28 44.12
N MET A 2 13.48 34.25 43.29
CA MET A 2 13.41 34.38 41.83
C MET A 2 11.97 34.82 41.48
N SER A 3 11.84 35.98 40.86
CA SER A 3 10.58 36.51 40.35
C SER A 3 10.13 35.66 39.16
N GLU A 4 9.14 34.81 39.39
CA GLU A 4 8.38 34.18 38.30
C GLU A 4 7.74 35.28 37.46
N LEU A 5 8.03 35.28 36.15
CA LEU A 5 7.55 36.30 35.22
C LEU A 5 6.02 36.20 35.04
N PRO A 6 5.33 37.35 34.85
CA PRO A 6 3.88 37.40 34.69
C PRO A 6 3.41 36.58 33.46
N PRO A 7 2.22 35.95 33.50
CA PRO A 7 1.72 35.04 32.46
C PRO A 7 1.70 35.61 31.03
N SER A 8 1.65 36.93 30.90
CA SER A 8 1.58 37.68 29.63
C SER A 8 2.92 37.78 28.88
N GLU A 9 4.04 37.48 29.54
CA GLU A 9 5.39 37.59 28.95
C GLU A 9 5.98 36.22 28.55
N ARG A 10 5.20 35.14 28.66
CA ARG A 10 5.63 33.83 28.16
C ARG A 10 5.66 33.88 26.63
N PRO A 11 6.78 33.56 25.96
CA PRO A 11 6.83 33.48 24.51
C PRO A 11 5.74 32.53 24.00
N ALA A 12 4.87 33.01 23.10
CA ALA A 12 3.94 32.16 22.39
C ALA A 12 4.73 31.01 21.74
N ALA A 13 4.37 29.76 22.05
CA ALA A 13 5.08 28.59 21.57
C ALA A 13 5.25 28.65 20.05
N ALA A 14 6.50 28.70 19.57
CA ALA A 14 6.81 28.79 18.15
C ALA A 14 6.14 27.64 17.38
N PRO A 15 5.59 27.90 16.18
CA PRO A 15 4.97 26.85 15.37
C PRO A 15 5.99 25.76 15.05
N ARG A 16 5.67 24.50 15.42
CA ARG A 16 6.48 23.32 15.08
C ARG A 16 6.63 23.22 13.56
N ARG A 17 7.82 23.53 13.02
CA ARG A 17 8.18 23.33 11.61
C ARG A 17 8.20 21.83 11.26
N LYS A 18 7.06 21.28 10.85
CA LYS A 18 6.93 19.96 10.18
C LYS A 18 7.25 20.04 8.67
N GLY A 19 8.22 20.88 8.26
CA GLY A 19 8.48 21.18 6.84
C GLY A 19 9.50 20.27 6.17
N THR A 20 10.56 19.89 6.90
CA THR A 20 11.72 19.22 6.28
C THR A 20 11.42 17.77 5.88
N SER A 21 10.66 17.02 6.70
CA SER A 21 10.32 15.62 6.39
C SER A 21 9.43 15.51 5.15
N THR A 22 8.47 16.41 4.99
CA THR A 22 7.57 16.42 3.83
C THR A 22 8.31 16.83 2.56
N LEU A 23 9.22 17.81 2.66
CA LEU A 23 10.05 18.22 1.52
C LEU A 23 10.99 17.10 1.07
N VAL A 24 11.66 16.43 2.01
CA VAL A 24 12.54 15.29 1.72
C VAL A 24 11.74 14.16 1.05
N PHE A 25 10.55 13.84 1.57
CA PHE A 25 9.67 12.83 0.96
C PHE A 25 9.26 13.21 -0.47
N ALA A 26 8.88 14.47 -0.70
CA ALA A 26 8.51 14.96 -2.03
C ALA A 26 9.67 14.89 -3.02
N VAL A 27 10.88 15.32 -2.61
CA VAL A 27 12.08 15.24 -3.47
C VAL A 27 12.42 13.79 -3.79
N VAL A 28 12.38 12.89 -2.80
CA VAL A 28 12.61 11.45 -3.02
C VAL A 28 11.59 10.89 -4.01
N LEU A 29 10.31 11.22 -3.86
CA LEU A 29 9.25 10.76 -4.75
C LEU A 29 9.45 11.26 -6.18
N ILE A 30 9.85 12.52 -6.36
CA ILE A 30 10.18 13.08 -7.68
C ILE A 30 11.36 12.33 -8.30
N LEU A 31 12.44 12.10 -7.55
CA LEU A 31 13.61 11.38 -8.06
C LEU A 31 13.26 9.94 -8.48
N ILE A 32 12.44 9.25 -7.69
CA ILE A 32 11.91 7.92 -8.04
C ILE A 32 11.07 8.00 -9.32
N GLY A 33 10.17 8.98 -9.43
CA GLY A 33 9.32 9.16 -10.60
C GLY A 33 10.12 9.46 -11.88
N VAL A 34 11.16 10.30 -11.78
CA VAL A 34 12.09 10.57 -12.88
C VAL A 34 12.81 9.29 -13.29
N TYR A 35 13.36 8.53 -12.33
CA TYR A 35 14.03 7.26 -12.62
C TYR A 35 13.10 6.29 -13.37
N LEU A 36 11.87 6.09 -12.90
CA LEU A 36 10.87 5.24 -13.55
C LEU A 36 10.52 5.71 -14.97
N LEU A 37 10.46 7.03 -15.20
CA LEU A 37 10.19 7.58 -16.52
C LEU A 37 11.33 7.27 -17.51
N PHE A 38 12.58 7.47 -17.10
CA PHE A 38 13.73 7.19 -17.95
C PHE A 38 13.89 5.68 -18.22
N ASP A 39 13.58 4.84 -17.23
CA ASP A 39 13.53 3.38 -17.35
C ASP A 39 12.49 2.95 -18.41
N ASN A 40 11.27 3.46 -18.30
CA ASN A 40 10.18 3.14 -19.24
C ASN A 40 10.44 3.62 -20.67
N LEU A 41 11.22 4.71 -20.83
CA LEU A 41 11.65 5.21 -22.14
C LEU A 41 12.84 4.45 -22.73
N GLY A 42 13.39 3.45 -22.03
CA GLY A 42 14.57 2.70 -22.47
C GLY A 42 15.85 3.54 -22.49
N LEU A 43 15.89 4.64 -21.73
CA LEU A 43 17.03 5.56 -21.69
C LEU A 43 18.07 5.17 -20.64
N LEU A 44 17.74 4.23 -19.74
CA LEU A 44 18.64 3.70 -18.72
C LEU A 44 19.21 2.36 -19.17
N TYR A 45 20.50 2.33 -19.52
CA TYR A 45 21.23 1.11 -19.90
C TYR A 45 21.70 0.27 -18.68
N PHE A 46 21.03 0.39 -17.53
CA PHE A 46 21.41 -0.33 -16.31
C PHE A 46 20.59 -1.63 -16.17
N ASP A 47 21.10 -2.72 -16.72
CA ASP A 47 20.51 -4.08 -16.71
C ASP A 47 20.45 -4.77 -15.32
N PHE A 48 20.27 -4.04 -14.22
CA PHE A 48 20.23 -4.67 -12.89
C PHE A 48 18.95 -5.52 -12.66
N PHE A 49 17.88 -5.23 -13.40
CA PHE A 49 16.55 -5.86 -13.24
C PHE A 49 16.02 -6.55 -14.51
N TYR A 50 16.90 -7.02 -15.39
CA TYR A 50 16.53 -7.61 -16.70
C TYR A 50 15.48 -8.75 -16.63
N TYR A 51 15.37 -9.46 -15.50
CA TYR A 51 14.36 -10.52 -15.29
C TYR A 51 13.05 -10.05 -14.65
N LEU A 52 12.99 -8.82 -14.15
CA LEU A 52 11.82 -8.22 -13.51
C LEU A 52 11.48 -6.94 -14.27
N GLU A 53 10.89 -7.11 -15.46
CA GLU A 53 10.50 -6.01 -16.35
C GLU A 53 9.70 -4.93 -15.60
N ASN A 54 8.83 -5.36 -14.69
CA ASN A 54 8.04 -4.48 -13.85
C ASN A 54 8.41 -4.61 -12.36
N TRP A 55 9.68 -4.52 -12.01
CA TRP A 55 10.16 -4.53 -10.61
C TRP A 55 9.42 -3.51 -9.72
N TRP A 56 8.97 -2.40 -10.29
CA TRP A 56 8.16 -1.38 -9.62
C TRP A 56 6.82 -1.92 -9.09
N ALA A 57 6.30 -3.01 -9.66
CA ALA A 57 5.08 -3.68 -9.20
C ALA A 57 5.19 -4.12 -7.74
N LEU A 58 6.40 -4.32 -7.19
CA LEU A 58 6.62 -4.57 -5.77
C LEU A 58 6.04 -3.46 -4.87
N PHE A 59 5.92 -2.22 -5.37
CA PHE A 59 5.26 -1.14 -4.63
C PHE A 59 3.76 -1.39 -4.41
N LEU A 60 3.12 -2.19 -5.26
CA LEU A 60 1.72 -2.61 -5.08
C LEU A 60 1.54 -3.59 -3.91
N LEU A 61 2.61 -4.27 -3.48
CA LEU A 61 2.55 -5.12 -2.28
C LEU A 61 2.40 -4.29 -1.00
N ILE A 62 2.84 -3.03 -0.96
CA ILE A 62 2.71 -2.17 0.22
C ILE A 62 1.24 -2.02 0.64
N PRO A 63 0.32 -1.55 -0.23
CA PRO A 63 -1.10 -1.51 0.11
C PRO A 63 -1.71 -2.91 0.27
N ALA A 64 -1.26 -3.92 -0.48
CA ALA A 64 -1.77 -5.29 -0.32
C ALA A 64 -1.49 -5.85 1.09
N VAL A 65 -0.28 -5.66 1.61
CA VAL A 65 0.10 -6.07 2.97
C VAL A 65 -0.67 -5.27 4.02
N ALA A 66 -0.90 -3.97 3.81
CA ALA A 66 -1.71 -3.14 4.70
C ALA A 66 -3.16 -3.64 4.78
N MET A 67 -3.74 -4.03 3.64
CA MET A 67 -5.08 -4.63 3.58
C MET A 67 -5.11 -5.99 4.26
N LEU A 68 -4.11 -6.84 4.04
CA LEU A 68 -4.03 -8.16 4.67
C LEU A 68 -3.90 -8.06 6.19
N ARG A 69 -3.08 -7.13 6.69
CA ARG A 69 -2.96 -6.84 8.11
C ARG A 69 -4.27 -6.37 8.70
N SER A 70 -4.98 -5.50 7.99
CA SER A 70 -6.29 -5.00 8.44
C SER A 70 -7.32 -6.13 8.49
N ALA A 71 -7.31 -7.03 7.50
CA ALA A 71 -8.18 -8.21 7.47
C ALA A 71 -7.90 -9.15 8.66
N TRP A 72 -6.62 -9.36 8.98
CA TRP A 72 -6.19 -10.17 10.11
C TRP A 72 -6.64 -9.59 11.45
N VAL A 73 -6.48 -8.28 11.64
CA VAL A 73 -6.95 -7.59 12.86
C VAL A 73 -8.46 -7.72 12.99
N ALA A 74 -9.22 -7.46 11.92
CA ALA A 74 -10.68 -7.58 11.92
C ALA A 74 -11.15 -9.02 12.22
N TYR A 75 -10.44 -10.03 11.71
CA TYR A 75 -10.70 -11.44 12.02
C TYR A 75 -10.46 -11.77 13.50
N GLN A 76 -9.35 -11.29 14.07
CA GLN A 76 -9.01 -11.51 15.47
C GLN A 76 -10.00 -10.82 16.43
N GLU A 77 -10.37 -9.58 16.13
CA GLU A 77 -11.33 -8.79 16.93
C GLU A 77 -12.75 -9.36 16.88
N SER A 78 -13.08 -10.07 15.80
CA SER A 78 -14.38 -10.73 15.62
C SER A 78 -14.41 -12.15 16.20
N GLY A 79 -13.43 -12.53 17.03
CA GLY A 79 -13.39 -13.85 17.66
C GLY A 79 -13.13 -14.99 16.67
N HIS A 80 -12.33 -14.75 15.63
CA HIS A 80 -12.03 -15.70 14.55
C HIS A 80 -13.23 -15.99 13.61
N GLN A 81 -14.18 -15.05 13.54
CA GLN A 81 -15.27 -15.09 12.57
C GLN A 81 -14.92 -14.25 11.35
N PHE A 82 -15.27 -14.75 10.16
CA PHE A 82 -15.17 -13.97 8.94
C PHE A 82 -16.27 -12.93 8.92
N THR A 83 -15.92 -11.67 9.18
CA THR A 83 -16.87 -10.56 9.05
C THR A 83 -16.79 -9.95 7.67
N ARG A 84 -17.87 -9.27 7.24
CA ARG A 84 -17.93 -8.56 5.96
C ARG A 84 -16.76 -7.60 5.76
N MET A 85 -16.24 -6.99 6.83
CA MET A 85 -15.08 -6.09 6.77
C MET A 85 -13.77 -6.86 6.52
N ALA A 86 -13.52 -7.92 7.29
CA ALA A 86 -12.34 -8.77 7.12
C ALA A 86 -12.29 -9.39 5.71
N SER A 87 -13.42 -9.91 5.23
CA SER A 87 -13.54 -10.53 3.92
C SER A 87 -13.25 -9.55 2.78
N ARG A 88 -13.78 -8.32 2.83
CA ARG A 88 -13.52 -7.32 1.77
C ARG A 88 -12.05 -6.91 1.70
N GLN A 89 -11.40 -6.76 2.86
CA GLN A 89 -9.98 -6.42 2.90
C GLN A 89 -9.10 -7.58 2.42
N LEU A 90 -9.45 -8.82 2.76
CA LEU A 90 -8.78 -10.02 2.28
C LEU A 90 -8.89 -10.17 0.76
N LEU A 91 -10.09 -10.04 0.21
CA LEU A 91 -10.33 -10.15 -1.24
C LEU A 91 -9.60 -9.06 -2.02
N GLY A 92 -9.60 -7.83 -1.52
CA GLY A 92 -8.88 -6.73 -2.14
C GLY A 92 -7.36 -6.91 -2.08
N ALA A 93 -6.83 -7.41 -0.97
CA ALA A 93 -5.42 -7.78 -0.86
C ALA A 93 -5.05 -8.87 -1.87
N LEU A 94 -5.90 -9.91 -2.01
CA LEU A 94 -5.69 -11.01 -2.95
C LEU A 94 -5.71 -10.54 -4.40
N ALA A 95 -6.64 -9.65 -4.76
CA ALA A 95 -6.70 -9.05 -6.09
C ALA A 95 -5.45 -8.22 -6.40
N LEU A 96 -5.00 -7.39 -5.45
CA LEU A 96 -3.76 -6.62 -5.62
C LEU A 96 -2.52 -7.51 -5.75
N MET A 97 -2.45 -8.60 -4.99
CA MET A 97 -1.36 -9.57 -5.11
C MET A 97 -1.35 -10.23 -6.49
N VAL A 98 -2.51 -10.62 -7.03
CA VAL A 98 -2.62 -11.15 -8.40
C VAL A 98 -2.14 -10.12 -9.43
N ILE A 99 -2.61 -8.87 -9.33
CA ILE A 99 -2.15 -7.79 -10.23
C ILE A 99 -0.63 -7.60 -10.13
N THR A 100 -0.09 -7.65 -8.91
CA THR A 100 1.35 -7.50 -8.69
C THR A 100 2.11 -8.62 -9.39
N VAL A 101 1.69 -9.87 -9.24
CA VAL A 101 2.31 -11.03 -9.91
C VAL A 101 2.21 -10.92 -11.43
N ILE A 102 1.04 -10.56 -11.97
CA ILE A 102 0.83 -10.38 -13.41
C ILE A 102 1.80 -9.33 -13.96
N LEU A 103 1.91 -8.17 -13.31
CA LEU A 103 2.83 -7.13 -13.76
C LEU A 103 4.28 -7.57 -13.58
N LEU A 104 4.66 -8.06 -12.40
CA LEU A 104 6.05 -8.37 -12.04
C LEU A 104 6.71 -9.35 -13.02
N PHE A 105 5.94 -10.28 -13.59
CA PHE A 105 6.40 -11.28 -14.55
C PHE A 105 5.93 -11.03 -15.99
N ASP A 106 5.34 -9.86 -16.28
CA ASP A 106 4.76 -9.49 -17.58
C ASP A 106 3.84 -10.58 -18.18
N LEU A 107 2.92 -11.07 -17.36
CA LEU A 107 2.00 -12.14 -17.74
C LEU A 107 0.85 -11.61 -18.61
N ASP A 108 0.39 -12.43 -19.55
CA ASP A 108 -0.77 -12.08 -20.40
C ASP A 108 -2.07 -12.05 -19.59
N TRP A 109 -2.72 -10.89 -19.57
CA TRP A 109 -4.03 -10.70 -18.93
C TRP A 109 -5.11 -11.68 -19.44
N GLY A 110 -5.02 -12.11 -20.70
CA GLY A 110 -5.94 -13.07 -21.32
C GLY A 110 -5.93 -14.45 -20.65
N ASP A 111 -4.80 -14.86 -20.09
CA ASP A 111 -4.67 -16.17 -19.43
C ASP A 111 -5.05 -16.11 -17.94
N TYR A 112 -4.76 -14.99 -17.27
CA TYR A 112 -4.85 -14.89 -15.82
C TYR A 112 -6.10 -14.18 -15.29
N TRP A 113 -6.90 -13.53 -16.13
CA TRP A 113 -8.17 -12.92 -15.69
C TRP A 113 -9.15 -13.88 -14.96
N PRO A 114 -9.19 -15.21 -15.22
CA PRO A 114 -10.06 -16.12 -14.47
C PRO A 114 -9.75 -16.16 -12.96
N LEU A 115 -8.54 -15.76 -12.54
CA LEU A 115 -8.20 -15.61 -11.12
C LEU A 115 -9.14 -14.63 -10.41
N PHE A 116 -9.53 -13.53 -11.06
CA PHE A 116 -10.47 -12.57 -10.46
C PHE A 116 -11.87 -13.16 -10.28
N LEU A 117 -12.30 -14.06 -11.17
CA LEU A 117 -13.55 -14.80 -10.99
C LEU A 117 -13.48 -15.74 -9.79
N ILE A 118 -12.35 -16.43 -9.61
CA ILE A 118 -12.12 -17.29 -8.45
C ILE A 118 -12.16 -16.46 -7.16
N ILE A 119 -11.48 -15.32 -7.13
CA ILE A 119 -11.50 -14.40 -5.99
C ILE A 119 -12.92 -13.92 -5.70
N ALA A 120 -13.67 -13.50 -6.72
CA ALA A 120 -15.05 -13.07 -6.57
C ALA A 120 -15.95 -14.20 -6.03
N GLY A 121 -15.82 -15.42 -6.57
CA GLY A 121 -16.56 -16.60 -6.11
C GLY A 121 -16.25 -16.96 -4.66
N VAL A 122 -14.97 -16.95 -4.27
CA VAL A 122 -14.55 -17.11 -2.87
C VAL A 122 -15.17 -16.01 -2.00
N GLY A 123 -15.21 -14.78 -2.50
CA GLY A 123 -15.84 -13.67 -1.79
C GLY A 123 -17.34 -13.86 -1.53
N VAL A 124 -18.07 -14.44 -2.49
CA VAL A 124 -19.49 -14.81 -2.31
C VAL A 124 -19.64 -15.89 -1.25
N LEU A 125 -18.78 -16.92 -1.27
CA LEU A 125 -18.82 -18.01 -0.28
C LEU A 125 -18.54 -17.50 1.13
N ILE A 126 -17.49 -16.70 1.31
CA ILE A 126 -17.15 -16.12 2.60
C ILE A 126 -18.25 -15.14 3.04
N GLY A 127 -18.82 -14.37 2.12
CA GLY A 127 -19.93 -13.46 2.40
C GLY A 127 -21.14 -14.19 2.97
N LYS A 128 -21.50 -15.35 2.41
CA LYS A 128 -22.57 -16.19 2.96
C LYS A 128 -22.28 -16.69 4.37
N VAL A 129 -21.07 -17.20 4.61
CA VAL A 129 -20.67 -17.69 5.94
C VAL A 129 -20.62 -16.56 6.98
N ALA A 130 -20.31 -15.33 6.54
CA ALA A 130 -20.28 -14.15 7.39
C ALA A 130 -21.68 -13.61 7.79
N GLU A 131 -22.73 -14.06 7.10
CA GLU A 131 -24.13 -13.66 7.34
C GLU A 131 -24.89 -14.65 8.25
N GLU A 132 -24.32 -15.83 8.50
CA GLU A 132 -24.84 -16.89 9.41
C GLU A 132 -24.35 -16.71 10.86
#